data_AF-A0A5A7RQM4-F1
#
_entry.id   AF-A0A5A7RQM4-F1
#
_cell.length_a   1.000
_cell.length_b   1.000
_cell.length_c   1.000
_cell.angle_alpha   90.00
_cell.angle_beta   90.00
_cell.angle_gamma   90.00
#
_symmetry.space_group_name_H-M   'P 1'
#
loop_
_entity.id
_entity.type
_entity.pdbx_description
1 polymer ?
#
loop_
_entity_poly.entity_id
_entity_poly.type
_entity_poly.pdbx_seq_one_letter_code
_entity_poly.pdbx_strand_id
1 'polypeptide(L)'
;MFLRIPVITQFVQLNGTLEEINGSYYINGLRIALPNRMARSDYDNDGLLERMHQELAGLAGNIVTVDGYVFNDIIKPLHINGIAI
;
A
#
# COMPACT_ATOMS: atom_id res chain seq x y z
N MET A 1 -4.62 35.26 -1.38
CA MET A 1 -5.45 34.29 -2.10
C MET A 1 -4.56 33.11 -2.46
N PHE A 2 -4.67 31.98 -1.75
CA PHE A 2 -3.89 30.79 -2.07
C PHE A 2 -4.68 29.98 -3.09
N LEU A 3 -4.12 29.83 -4.30
CA LEU A 3 -4.69 29.01 -5.35
C LEU A 3 -4.65 27.55 -4.86
N ARG A 4 -5.80 26.98 -4.50
CA ARG A 4 -5.90 25.54 -4.27
C ARG A 4 -5.80 24.87 -5.63
N ILE A 5 -4.62 24.36 -5.96
CA ILE A 5 -4.44 23.50 -7.12
C ILE A 5 -5.36 22.29 -6.90
N PRO A 6 -6.31 22.00 -7.81
CA PRO A 6 -7.11 20.80 -7.69
C PRO A 6 -6.16 19.60 -7.81
N VAL A 7 -6.00 18.86 -6.71
CA VAL A 7 -5.31 17.57 -6.73
C VAL A 7 -6.28 16.60 -7.40
N ILE A 8 -5.94 16.16 -8.60
CA ILE A 8 -6.66 15.08 -9.28
C ILE A 8 -6.28 13.81 -8.55
N THR A 9 -7.11 13.40 -7.60
CA THR A 9 -6.95 12.14 -6.89
C THR A 9 -7.84 11.10 -7.56
N GLN A 10 -7.24 10.05 -8.10
CA GLN A 10 -7.99 8.92 -8.65
C GLN A 10 -8.04 7.80 -7.62
N PHE A 11 -9.26 7.36 -7.31
CA PHE A 11 -9.47 6.12 -6.57
C PHE A 11 -9.26 4.95 -7.52
N VAL A 12 -8.43 4.01 -7.13
CA VAL A 12 -8.11 2.83 -7.93
C VAL A 12 -8.11 1.59 -7.05
N GLN A 13 -8.38 0.46 -7.68
CA GLN A 13 -8.14 -0.88 -7.17
C GLN A 13 -7.13 -1.54 -8.10
N LEU A 14 -5.99 -1.93 -7.56
CA LEU A 14 -4.91 -2.56 -8.30
C LEU A 14 -4.78 -4.01 -7.84
N ASN A 15 -4.78 -4.93 -8.80
CA ASN A 15 -4.39 -6.32 -8.56
C ASN A 15 -3.06 -6.55 -9.27
N GLY A 16 -2.08 -7.12 -8.56
CA GLY A 16 -0.73 -7.28 -9.09
C GLY A 16 0.19 -7.99 -8.11
N THR A 17 1.38 -8.32 -8.58
CA THR A 17 2.43 -8.87 -7.72
C THR A 17 3.02 -7.75 -6.87
N LEU A 18 3.14 -7.98 -5.56
CA LEU A 18 3.82 -7.05 -4.67
C LEU A 18 5.34 -7.20 -4.84
N GLU A 19 6.00 -6.12 -5.20
CA GLU A 19 7.45 -6.09 -5.38
C GLU A 19 8.11 -5.31 -4.25
N GLU A 20 9.09 -5.91 -3.57
CA GLU A 20 9.96 -5.20 -2.64
C GLU A 20 11.28 -4.83 -3.35
N ILE A 21 11.59 -3.53 -3.40
CA ILE A 21 12.81 -3.01 -4.00
C ILE A 21 13.45 -2.03 -3.02
N ASN A 22 14.62 -2.37 -2.48
CA ASN A 22 15.37 -1.55 -1.53
C ASN A 22 14.54 -1.08 -0.31
N GLY A 23 13.70 -1.96 0.25
CA GLY A 23 12.83 -1.65 1.40
C GLY A 23 11.62 -0.76 1.07
N SER A 24 11.34 -0.52 -0.21
CA SER A 24 10.11 0.11 -0.68
C SER A 24 9.23 -0.90 -1.41
N TYR A 25 7.92 -0.77 -1.24
CA TYR A 25 6.95 -1.67 -1.85
C TYR A 25 6.30 -1.07 -3.07
N TYR A 26 6.08 -1.89 -4.10
CA TYR A 26 5.50 -1.50 -5.37
C TYR A 26 4.41 -2.48 -5.80
N ILE A 27 3.40 -1.96 -6.50
CA ILE A 27 2.41 -2.77 -7.21
C ILE A 27 2.19 -2.16 -8.58
N ASN A 28 2.31 -2.96 -9.64
CA ASN A 28 2.17 -2.51 -11.03
C ASN A 28 3.04 -1.27 -11.34
N GLY A 29 4.25 -1.18 -10.76
CA GLY A 29 5.17 -0.04 -10.91
C GLY A 29 4.85 1.19 -10.04
N LEU A 30 3.75 1.20 -9.29
CA LEU A 30 3.38 2.30 -8.39
C LEU A 30 3.91 2.05 -6.99
N ARG A 31 4.56 3.05 -6.39
CA ARG A 31 5.11 2.93 -5.03
C ARG A 31 4.00 3.00 -3.99
N ILE A 32 3.97 2.07 -3.05
CA ILE A 32 3.01 2.06 -1.95
C ILE A 32 3.53 2.95 -0.81
N ALA A 33 2.79 3.98 -0.46
CA ALA A 33 3.08 4.84 0.68
C ALA A 33 2.49 4.24 1.97
N LEU A 34 3.29 3.44 2.67
CA LEU A 34 2.90 2.86 3.95
C LEU A 34 2.99 3.87 5.10
N PRO A 35 2.02 3.85 6.05
CA PRO A 35 2.16 4.60 7.29
C PRO A 35 3.21 3.93 8.19
N ASN A 36 4.06 4.73 8.83
CA ASN A 36 5.04 4.24 9.80
C ASN A 36 4.37 3.99 11.17
N ARG A 37 3.57 2.92 11.26
CA ARG A 37 2.87 2.49 12.48
C ARG A 37 2.82 0.97 12.61
N MET A 38 2.38 0.49 13.77
CA MET A 38 2.04 -0.92 13.96
C MET A 38 0.89 -1.29 13.02
N ALA A 39 0.92 -2.52 12.53
CA ALA A 39 -0.16 -3.08 11.76
C ALA A 39 -1.44 -3.12 12.60
N ARG A 40 -2.58 -2.85 11.96
CA ARG A 40 -3.88 -2.94 12.64
C ARG A 40 -4.49 -4.34 12.55
N SER A 41 -3.93 -5.17 11.69
CA SER A 41 -4.36 -6.52 11.37
C SER A 41 -3.14 -7.31 10.92
N ASP A 42 -3.28 -8.62 10.94
CA ASP A 42 -2.37 -9.60 10.38
C ASP A 42 -2.70 -9.75 8.88
N TYR A 43 -1.91 -9.13 8.01
CA TYR A 43 -2.15 -9.05 6.55
C TYR A 43 -1.49 -10.20 5.79
N ASP A 44 -0.34 -10.70 6.25
CA ASP A 44 0.34 -11.88 5.69
C ASP A 44 -0.11 -13.20 6.33
N ASN A 45 -0.93 -13.11 7.39
CA ASN A 45 -1.59 -14.24 8.06
C ASN A 45 -0.57 -15.18 8.76
N ASP A 46 0.46 -14.60 9.36
CA ASP A 46 1.49 -15.31 10.11
C ASP A 46 1.21 -15.38 11.64
N GLY A 47 0.22 -14.63 12.11
CA GLY A 47 -0.23 -14.59 13.50
C GLY A 47 0.63 -13.74 14.44
N LEU A 48 1.58 -12.95 13.93
CA LEU A 48 2.46 -12.10 14.71
C LEU A 48 1.93 -10.66 14.83
N LEU A 49 2.41 -9.94 15.86
CA LEU A 49 2.14 -8.51 16.00
C LEU A 49 3.30 -7.73 15.40
N GLU A 50 3.09 -7.16 14.21
CA GLU A 50 4.17 -6.51 13.48
C GLU A 50 3.88 -5.06 13.08
N ARG A 51 4.86 -4.43 12.43
CA ARG A 51 4.70 -3.13 11.76
C ARG A 51 4.22 -3.33 10.34
N MET A 52 3.54 -2.32 9.79
CA MET A 52 3.03 -2.36 8.40
C MET A 52 4.07 -2.78 7.34
N HIS A 53 5.34 -2.44 7.53
CA HIS A 53 6.37 -2.84 6.57
C HIS A 53 6.80 -4.30 6.68
N GLN A 54 6.63 -4.94 7.84
CA GLN A 54 6.94 -6.36 8.05
C GLN A 54 5.81 -7.23 7.47
N GLU A 55 4.56 -6.85 7.74
CA GLU A 55 3.37 -7.44 7.13
C GLU A 55 3.43 -7.42 5.59
N LEU A 56 3.87 -6.31 4.98
CA LEU A 56 4.05 -6.27 3.53
C LEU A 56 5.28 -7.05 3.06
N ALA A 57 6.29 -7.26 3.90
CA ALA A 57 7.43 -8.11 3.57
C ALA A 57 6.97 -9.57 3.43
N GLY A 58 6.09 -10.05 4.32
CA GLY A 58 5.52 -11.41 4.21
C GLY A 58 4.63 -11.60 2.97
N LEU A 59 4.12 -10.51 2.41
CA LEU A 59 3.36 -10.50 1.16
C LEU A 59 4.23 -10.31 -0.10
N ALA A 60 5.53 -10.03 0.03
CA ALA A 60 6.39 -9.77 -1.11
C ALA A 60 6.48 -10.99 -2.05
N GLY A 61 6.31 -10.76 -3.36
CA GLY A 61 6.24 -11.80 -4.37
C GLY A 61 4.87 -12.47 -4.54
N ASN A 62 3.90 -12.17 -3.67
CA ASN A 62 2.53 -12.67 -3.79
C ASN A 62 1.65 -11.70 -4.59
N ILE A 63 0.56 -12.23 -5.15
CA ILE A 63 -0.49 -11.41 -5.76
C ILE A 63 -1.31 -10.78 -4.63
N VAL A 64 -1.39 -9.45 -4.63
CA VAL A 64 -2.17 -8.68 -3.67
C VAL A 64 -3.14 -7.76 -4.39
N THR A 65 -4.20 -7.39 -3.69
CA THR A 65 -5.14 -6.34 -4.14
C THR A 65 -4.95 -5.11 -3.27
N VAL A 66 -4.67 -3.95 -3.88
CA VAL A 66 -4.46 -2.69 -3.18
C VAL A 66 -5.48 -1.67 -3.66
N ASP A 67 -6.29 -1.17 -2.73
CA ASP A 67 -7.26 -0.12 -2.99
C ASP A 67 -6.74 1.18 -2.40
N GLY A 68 -6.88 2.29 -3.13
CA GLY A 68 -6.43 3.56 -2.59
C GLY A 68 -6.45 4.71 -3.58
N TYR A 69 -5.65 5.72 -3.25
CA TYR A 69 -5.52 6.94 -4.02
C TYR A 69 -4.18 6.99 -4.72
N VAL A 70 -4.17 7.19 -6.04
CA VAL A 70 -2.92 7.40 -6.79
C VAL A 70 -2.64 8.89 -6.95
N PHE A 71 -1.40 9.27 -6.69
CA PHE A 71 -0.87 10.60 -6.91
C PHE A 71 0.65 10.54 -7.18
N ASN A 72 1.10 11.09 -8.30
CA ASN A 72 2.54 11.15 -8.68
C ASN A 72 3.25 9.79 -8.53
N ASP A 73 2.73 8.76 -9.19
CA ASP A 73 3.26 7.38 -9.17
C ASP A 73 3.33 6.71 -7.79
N ILE A 74 2.67 7.31 -6.80
CA ILE A 74 2.53 6.79 -5.45
C ILE A 74 1.08 6.44 -5.21
N ILE A 75 0.82 5.23 -4.75
CA ILE A 75 -0.47 4.83 -4.20
C ILE A 75 -0.46 4.99 -2.68
N LYS A 76 -1.43 5.72 -2.16
CA LYS A 76 -1.76 5.73 -0.73
C LYS A 76 -2.84 4.66 -0.49
N PRO A 77 -2.47 3.51 0.08
CA PRO A 77 -3.41 2.42 0.28
C PRO A 77 -4.42 2.77 1.38
N LEU A 78 -5.68 2.41 1.14
CA LEU A 78 -6.75 2.35 2.11
C LEU A 78 -6.95 0.91 2.59
N HIS A 79 -6.90 -0.03 1.65
CA HIS A 79 -7.01 -1.46 1.94
C HIS A 79 -5.93 -2.24 1.20
N ILE A 80 -5.44 -3.31 1.85
CA ILE A 80 -4.66 -4.37 1.22
C ILE A 80 -5.40 -5.68 1.44
N ASN A 81 -5.66 -6.42 0.36
CA ASN A 81 -6.47 -7.63 0.35
C ASN A 81 -7.84 -7.45 1.03
N GLY A 82 -8.43 -6.26 0.90
CA GLY A 82 -9.71 -5.90 1.53
C GLY A 82 -9.62 -5.54 3.03
N ILE A 83 -8.43 -5.58 3.64
CA ILE A 83 -8.20 -5.23 5.04
C ILE A 83 -7.75 -3.77 5.14
N ALA A 84 -8.42 -2.99 6.00
CA ALA A 84 -8.13 -1.57 6.16
C ALA A 84 -6.77 -1.32 6.82
N ILE A 85 -6.03 -0.33 6.33
CA ILE A 85 -4.73 0.09 6.86
C ILE A 85 -4.84 1.12 7.96
#